data_AF-E2ZNR5-F1
#
_entry.id   AF-E2ZNR5-F1
#
_cell.length_a   1.000
_cell.length_b   1.000
_cell.length_c   1.000
_cell.angle_alpha   90.00
_cell.angle_beta   90.00
_cell.angle_gamma   90.00
#
_symmetry.space_group_name_H-M   'P 1'
#
loop_
_entity.id
_entity.type
_entity.pdbx_description
1 polymer ?
#
loop_
_entity_poly.entity_id
_entity_poly.type
_entity_poly.pdbx_seq_one_letter_code
_entity_poly.pdbx_strand_id
1 'polypeptide(L)'
;MIRTWTSESENEKPPKNEKAQLVRAWFERLPRMRAQIQQQEERIVDLQCIATATTSSVSAAPGRSGTSDKVGNGGAAIVEAEEKLAALKCEYVEMQKAAIDTAYLLNADTASIRRSKCIILCYVEGKTREQAAAEVGFAQAHTASRAITVGFEALAEIWEATPFCDFDESA
;
A
#
# COMPACT_ATOMS: atom_id res chain seq x y z
N MET A 1 7.07 3.77 18.58
CA MET A 1 7.53 2.40 18.25
C MET A 1 7.48 2.25 16.74
N ILE A 2 8.63 2.29 16.09
CA ILE A 2 8.73 2.09 14.64
C ILE A 2 8.71 0.57 14.43
N ARG A 3 7.62 0.03 13.86
CA ARG A 3 7.58 -1.38 13.47
C ARG A 3 8.40 -1.52 12.20
N THR A 4 9.67 -1.85 12.36
CA THR A 4 10.57 -2.23 11.27
C THR A 4 9.94 -3.38 10.51
N TRP A 5 9.59 -3.14 9.24
CA TRP A 5 9.07 -4.15 8.34
C TRP A 5 10.21 -5.12 8.05
N THR A 6 10.20 -6.31 8.67
CA THR A 6 11.04 -7.42 8.24
C THR A 6 10.48 -7.92 6.91
N SER A 7 11.24 -7.70 5.85
CA SER A 7 10.98 -8.28 4.53
C SER A 7 11.14 -9.80 4.63
N GLU A 8 10.11 -10.48 5.11
CA GLU A 8 10.03 -11.95 5.19
C GLU A 8 9.76 -12.57 3.79
N SER A 9 10.33 -11.95 2.76
CA SER A 9 10.38 -12.41 1.38
C SER A 9 11.69 -13.14 1.06
N GLU A 10 12.64 -13.21 1.99
CA GLU A 10 13.96 -13.81 1.75
C GLU A 10 13.99 -15.34 1.74
N ASN A 11 12.93 -16.05 2.14
CA ASN A 11 12.97 -17.52 2.23
C ASN A 11 11.96 -18.27 1.36
N GLU A 12 11.24 -17.59 0.47
CA GLU A 12 10.41 -18.25 -0.54
C GLU A 12 11.17 -18.26 -1.87
N LYS A 13 11.58 -19.46 -2.29
CA LYS A 13 12.23 -19.71 -3.58
C LYS A 13 11.48 -18.97 -4.68
N PRO A 14 12.13 -18.10 -5.48
CA PRO A 14 11.43 -17.30 -6.48
C PRO A 14 10.65 -18.24 -7.40
N PRO A 15 9.38 -17.93 -7.73
CA PRO A 15 8.63 -18.74 -8.66
C PRO A 15 9.42 -18.81 -9.97
N LYS A 16 9.57 -20.03 -10.52
CA LYS A 16 10.28 -20.27 -11.79
C LYS A 16 9.65 -19.55 -12.99
N ASN A 17 8.48 -18.93 -12.80
CA ASN A 17 7.69 -18.24 -13.81
C ASN A 17 7.85 -16.72 -13.67
N GLU A 18 8.50 -16.08 -14.64
CA GLU A 18 8.70 -14.62 -14.72
C GLU A 18 7.36 -13.85 -14.61
N LYS A 19 6.28 -14.38 -15.16
CA LYS A 19 4.95 -13.73 -15.13
C LYS A 19 4.32 -13.75 -13.75
N ALA A 20 4.50 -14.83 -12.99
CA ALA A 20 4.07 -14.88 -11.60
C ALA A 20 4.81 -13.83 -10.74
N GLN A 21 6.06 -13.50 -11.10
CA GLN A 21 6.79 -12.40 -10.45
C GLN A 21 6.20 -11.03 -10.81
N LEU A 22 5.77 -10.81 -12.06
CA LEU A 22 5.09 -9.58 -12.46
C LEU A 22 3.76 -9.39 -11.73
N VAL A 23 2.94 -10.44 -11.64
CA VAL A 23 1.69 -10.42 -10.88
C VAL A 23 1.97 -10.08 -9.42
N ARG A 24 2.95 -10.76 -8.80
CA ARG A 24 3.36 -10.47 -7.43
C ARG A 24 3.82 -9.02 -7.26
N ALA A 25 4.67 -8.51 -8.16
CA ALA A 25 5.17 -7.14 -8.11
C ALA A 25 4.04 -6.12 -8.24
N TRP A 26 3.02 -6.41 -9.04
CA TRP A 26 1.82 -5.58 -9.16
C TRP A 26 1.03 -5.55 -7.84
N PHE A 27 0.77 -6.70 -7.20
CA PHE A 27 0.12 -6.74 -5.87
C PHE A 27 0.98 -6.08 -4.78
N GLU A 28 2.31 -6.16 -4.87
CA GLU A 28 3.24 -5.47 -3.95
C GLU A 28 3.19 -3.94 -4.04
N ARG A 29 2.53 -3.35 -5.06
CA ARG A 29 2.29 -1.89 -5.09
C ARG A 29 1.39 -1.45 -3.94
N LEU A 30 0.36 -2.22 -3.57
CA LEU A 30 -0.57 -1.87 -2.48
C LEU A 30 0.10 -1.62 -1.13
N PRO A 31 0.92 -2.52 -0.57
CA PRO A 31 1.61 -2.24 0.69
C PRO A 31 2.58 -1.07 0.58
N ARG A 32 3.21 -0.84 -0.58
CA ARG A 32 4.08 0.32 -0.82
C ARG A 32 3.28 1.62 -0.80
N MET A 33 2.15 1.69 -1.49
CA MET A 33 1.25 2.85 -1.48
C MET A 33 0.72 3.12 -0.08
N ARG A 34 0.38 2.09 0.69
CA ARG A 34 -0.03 2.25 2.10
C ARG A 34 1.07 2.90 2.94
N ALA A 35 2.32 2.48 2.76
CA ALA A 35 3.47 3.08 3.44
C ALA A 35 3.69 4.55 3.01
N GLN A 36 3.52 4.86 1.71
CA GLN A 36 3.59 6.24 1.21
C GLN A 36 2.48 7.13 1.79
N ILE A 37 1.26 6.62 1.91
CA ILE A 37 0.15 7.32 2.55
C ILE A 37 0.48 7.63 4.01
N GLN A 38 0.96 6.63 4.77
CA GLN A 38 1.36 6.83 6.16
C GLN A 38 2.47 7.86 6.30
N GLN A 39 3.50 7.78 5.47
CA GLN A 39 4.59 8.74 5.46
C GLN A 39 4.10 10.17 5.14
N GLN A 40 3.15 10.31 4.22
CA GLN A 40 2.58 11.60 3.86
C GLN A 40 1.70 12.17 4.98
N GLU A 41 0.95 11.33 5.70
CA GLU A 41 0.20 11.71 6.90
C GLU A 41 1.14 12.21 8.01
N GLU A 42 2.23 11.50 8.28
CA GLU A 42 3.27 11.92 9.24
C GLU A 42 3.88 13.28 8.84
N ARG A 43 4.19 13.47 7.55
CA ARG A 43 4.71 14.75 7.04
C ARG A 43 3.75 15.92 7.28
N ILE A 44 2.45 15.72 7.10
CA ILE A 44 1.44 16.77 7.35
C ILE A 44 1.43 17.14 8.84
N VAL A 45 1.47 16.15 9.73
CA VAL A 45 1.56 16.38 11.18
C VAL A 45 2.83 17.19 11.54
N ASP A 46 3.97 16.82 10.97
CA ASP A 46 5.23 17.56 11.19
C ASP A 46 5.13 19.01 10.74
N LEU A 47 4.58 19.26 9.54
CA LEU A 47 4.37 20.62 9.02
C LEU A 47 3.45 21.44 9.92
N GLN A 48 2.37 20.83 10.43
CA GLN A 48 1.45 21.47 11.38
C GLN A 48 2.14 21.80 12.70
N CYS A 49 2.98 20.90 13.22
CA CYS A 49 3.78 21.15 14.43
C CYS A 49 4.76 22.31 14.24
N ILE A 50 5.46 22.38 13.10
CA ILE A 50 6.40 23.46 12.78
C ILE A 50 5.67 24.81 12.66
N ALA A 51 4.52 24.84 11.99
CA ALA A 51 3.71 26.05 11.85
C ALA A 51 3.21 26.56 13.22
N THR A 52 2.78 25.64 14.09
CA THR A 52 2.32 25.96 15.46
C THR A 52 3.45 26.49 16.33
N ALA A 53 4.63 25.87 16.29
CA ALA A 53 5.82 26.31 17.01
C ALA A 53 6.28 27.71 16.57
N THR A 54 6.28 27.95 15.25
CA THR A 54 6.63 29.26 14.67
C THR A 54 5.66 30.34 15.16
N THR A 55 4.35 30.08 15.11
CA THR A 55 3.31 31.04 15.57
C THR A 55 3.42 31.35 17.06
N SER A 56 3.70 30.33 17.89
CA SER A 56 3.84 30.48 19.34
C SER A 56 5.08 31.32 19.71
N SER A 57 6.19 31.15 18.98
CA SER A 57 7.41 31.94 19.19
C SER A 57 7.24 33.43 18.81
N VAL A 58 6.33 33.74 17.88
CA VAL A 58 6.07 35.12 17.41
C VAL A 58 5.28 35.93 18.44
N SER A 59 4.48 35.28 19.29
CA SER A 59 3.63 35.96 20.28
C SER A 59 4.40 36.50 21.50
N ALA A 60 5.71 36.28 21.59
CA ALA A 60 6.55 36.67 22.73
C ALA A 60 7.43 37.91 22.52
N ALA A 61 7.47 38.52 21.32
CA ALA A 61 8.34 39.67 21.05
C ALA A 61 7.65 40.75 20.20
N PRO A 62 7.28 41.92 20.76
CA PRO A 62 6.82 43.05 19.98
C PRO A 62 8.03 43.75 19.35
N GLY A 63 8.11 43.80 18.01
CA GLY A 63 8.95 44.81 17.35
C GLY A 63 9.91 44.36 16.25
N ARG A 64 9.64 43.30 15.47
CA ARG A 64 10.44 43.05 14.26
C ARG A 64 9.59 42.86 13.00
N SER A 65 9.63 43.90 12.15
CA SER A 65 9.08 43.93 10.80
C SER A 65 9.86 42.95 9.91
N GLY A 66 9.18 41.97 9.30
CA GLY A 66 9.79 40.99 8.38
C GLY A 66 9.28 39.54 8.46
N THR A 67 8.23 39.24 9.23
CA THR A 67 7.83 37.84 9.55
C THR A 67 6.61 37.31 8.74
N SER A 68 5.94 38.16 7.95
CA SER A 68 4.73 37.82 7.20
C SER A 68 4.94 36.68 6.17
N ASP A 69 6.12 36.62 5.55
CA ASP A 69 6.38 35.72 4.42
C ASP A 69 6.58 34.25 4.85
N LYS A 70 6.93 34.01 6.11
CA LYS A 70 7.22 32.64 6.63
C LYS A 70 5.97 31.87 7.01
N VAL A 71 4.95 32.55 7.53
CA VAL A 71 3.68 31.91 7.90
C VAL A 71 2.86 31.56 6.65
N GLY A 72 2.87 32.43 5.63
CA GLY A 72 2.23 32.15 4.33
C GLY A 72 2.83 30.93 3.62
N ASN A 73 4.16 30.77 3.67
CA ASN A 73 4.86 29.61 3.07
C ASN A 73 4.53 28.28 3.79
N GLY A 74 4.36 28.31 5.12
CA GLY A 74 4.00 27.12 5.90
C GLY A 74 2.57 26.64 5.60
N GLY A 75 1.61 27.55 5.46
CA GLY A 75 0.23 27.21 5.09
C GLY A 75 0.13 26.60 3.68
N ALA A 76 0.80 27.19 2.70
CA ALA A 76 0.82 26.66 1.33
C ALA A 76 1.40 25.23 1.25
N ALA A 77 2.48 24.95 2.00
CA ALA A 77 3.09 23.63 2.04
C ALA A 77 2.19 22.56 2.68
N ILE A 78 1.35 22.92 3.65
CA ILE A 78 0.36 22.01 4.25
C ILE A 78 -0.73 21.67 3.24
N VAL A 79 -1.28 22.68 2.55
CA VAL A 79 -2.32 22.46 1.53
C VAL A 79 -1.82 21.57 0.40
N GLU A 80 -0.62 21.84 -0.13
CA GLU A 80 0.00 21.00 -1.15
C GLU A 80 0.20 19.55 -0.66
N ALA A 81 0.62 19.37 0.60
CA ALA A 81 0.80 18.05 1.18
C ALA A 81 -0.53 17.29 1.35
N GLU A 82 -1.61 17.99 1.70
CA GLU A 82 -2.97 17.44 1.80
C GLU A 82 -3.54 17.06 0.42
N GLU A 83 -3.34 17.90 -0.60
CA GLU A 83 -3.73 17.58 -1.99
C GLU A 83 -3.03 16.32 -2.49
N LYS A 84 -1.72 16.20 -2.24
CA LYS A 84 -0.96 15.00 -2.56
C LYS A 84 -1.47 13.77 -1.80
N LEU A 85 -1.81 13.92 -0.53
CA LEU A 85 -2.38 12.82 0.26
C LEU A 85 -3.74 12.36 -0.31
N ALA A 86 -4.58 13.30 -0.74
CA ALA A 86 -5.87 12.98 -1.35
C ALA A 86 -5.70 12.21 -2.68
N ALA A 87 -4.76 12.64 -3.53
CA ALA A 87 -4.43 11.94 -4.77
C ALA A 87 -3.95 10.50 -4.51
N LEU A 88 -3.00 10.31 -3.58
CA LEU A 88 -2.49 8.98 -3.20
C LEU A 88 -3.59 8.06 -2.66
N LYS A 89 -4.50 8.60 -1.83
CA LYS A 89 -5.64 7.83 -1.30
C LYS A 89 -6.62 7.43 -2.41
N CYS A 90 -6.85 8.30 -3.39
CA CYS A 90 -7.70 8.01 -4.53
C CYS A 90 -7.13 6.84 -5.36
N GLU A 91 -5.86 6.96 -5.76
CA GLU A 91 -5.14 5.93 -6.52
C GLU A 91 -5.09 4.60 -5.76
N TYR A 92 -4.87 4.64 -4.44
CA TYR A 92 -4.85 3.45 -3.61
C TYR A 92 -6.18 2.71 -3.62
N VAL A 93 -7.31 3.42 -3.54
CA VAL A 93 -8.65 2.78 -3.61
C VAL A 93 -8.92 2.17 -4.98
N GLU A 94 -8.50 2.81 -6.06
CA GLU A 94 -8.61 2.26 -7.41
C GLU A 94 -7.78 0.98 -7.56
N MET A 95 -6.54 1.00 -7.08
CA MET A 95 -5.67 -0.18 -7.05
C MET A 95 -6.25 -1.30 -6.18
N GLN A 96 -6.86 -0.98 -5.03
CA GLN A 96 -7.51 -1.98 -4.18
C GLN A 96 -8.67 -2.66 -4.91
N LYS A 97 -9.51 -1.90 -5.62
CA LYS A 97 -10.61 -2.47 -6.42
C LYS A 97 -10.08 -3.40 -7.51
N ALA A 98 -9.12 -2.93 -8.30
CA ALA A 98 -8.49 -3.73 -9.35
C ALA A 98 -7.87 -5.02 -8.79
N ALA A 99 -7.20 -4.95 -7.64
CA ALA A 99 -6.58 -6.10 -6.99
C ALA A 99 -7.60 -7.12 -6.48
N ILE A 100 -8.73 -6.65 -5.92
CA ILE A 100 -9.84 -7.51 -5.50
C ILE A 100 -10.45 -8.21 -6.72
N ASP A 101 -10.78 -7.45 -7.76
CA ASP A 101 -11.37 -7.99 -8.99
C ASP A 101 -10.46 -9.04 -9.64
N THR A 102 -9.16 -8.74 -9.71
CA THR A 102 -8.13 -9.66 -10.23
C THR A 102 -8.05 -10.93 -9.38
N ALA A 103 -7.99 -10.80 -8.05
CA ALA A 103 -7.94 -11.98 -7.17
C ALA A 103 -9.20 -12.85 -7.31
N TYR A 104 -10.37 -12.25 -7.55
CA TYR A 104 -11.62 -12.99 -7.74
C TYR A 104 -11.70 -13.78 -9.04
N LEU A 105 -10.83 -13.52 -10.02
CA LEU A 105 -10.70 -14.38 -11.21
C LEU A 105 -10.32 -15.83 -10.85
N LEU A 106 -9.71 -16.05 -9.68
CA LEU A 106 -9.39 -17.38 -9.19
C LEU A 106 -10.61 -18.17 -8.67
N ASN A 107 -11.79 -17.58 -8.48
CA ASN A 107 -12.91 -18.22 -7.75
C ASN A 107 -13.65 -19.33 -8.53
N ALA A 108 -12.92 -20.32 -9.07
CA ALA A 108 -13.48 -21.47 -9.76
C ALA A 108 -13.94 -22.59 -8.81
N ASP A 109 -13.25 -22.76 -7.68
CA ASP A 109 -13.50 -23.83 -6.71
C ASP A 109 -13.11 -23.41 -5.28
N THR A 110 -13.50 -24.20 -4.27
CA THR A 110 -13.26 -23.91 -2.86
C THR A 110 -11.78 -23.66 -2.53
N ALA A 111 -10.85 -24.42 -3.11
CA ALA A 111 -9.43 -24.21 -2.85
C ALA A 111 -8.94 -22.89 -3.47
N SER A 112 -9.45 -22.54 -4.64
CA SER A 112 -9.10 -21.29 -5.32
C SER A 112 -9.74 -20.04 -4.68
N ILE A 113 -10.94 -20.16 -4.10
CA ILE A 113 -11.55 -19.14 -3.24
C ILE A 113 -10.68 -18.88 -1.99
N ARG A 114 -10.11 -19.93 -1.41
CA ARG A 114 -9.19 -19.76 -0.26
C ARG A 114 -7.88 -19.08 -0.69
N ARG A 115 -7.38 -19.37 -1.90
CA ARG A 115 -6.20 -18.69 -2.47
C ARG A 115 -6.46 -17.20 -2.70
N SER A 116 -7.56 -16.84 -3.35
CA SER A 116 -7.94 -15.44 -3.59
C SER A 116 -8.10 -14.69 -2.27
N LYS A 117 -8.77 -15.30 -1.29
CA LYS A 117 -8.92 -14.70 0.05
C LYS A 117 -7.57 -14.44 0.72
N CYS A 118 -6.62 -15.37 0.68
CA CYS A 118 -5.29 -15.12 1.24
C CYS A 118 -4.56 -13.94 0.57
N ILE A 119 -4.67 -13.79 -0.75
CA ILE A 119 -4.06 -12.66 -1.49
C ILE A 119 -4.69 -11.34 -1.04
N ILE A 120 -6.02 -11.25 -1.02
CA ILE A 120 -6.75 -10.04 -0.60
C ILE A 120 -6.39 -9.66 0.83
N LEU A 121 -6.45 -10.61 1.77
CA LEU A 121 -6.15 -10.35 3.18
C LEU A 121 -4.72 -9.81 3.37
N CYS A 122 -3.73 -10.40 2.69
CA CYS A 122 -2.33 -10.00 2.89
C CYS A 122 -1.98 -8.69 2.18
N TYR A 123 -2.39 -8.51 0.92
CA TYR A 123 -1.94 -7.40 0.09
C TYR A 123 -2.90 -6.19 0.15
N VAL A 124 -4.20 -6.43 0.08
CA VAL A 124 -5.22 -5.37 0.06
C VAL A 124 -5.54 -4.87 1.47
N GLU A 125 -5.75 -5.79 2.41
CA GLU A 125 -6.12 -5.45 3.80
C GLU A 125 -4.91 -5.30 4.72
N GLY A 126 -3.75 -5.83 4.35
CA GLY A 126 -2.51 -5.68 5.14
C GLY A 126 -2.40 -6.61 6.34
N LYS A 127 -3.15 -7.71 6.36
CA LYS A 127 -3.05 -8.73 7.40
C LYS A 127 -1.75 -9.51 7.25
N THR A 128 -1.25 -10.03 8.38
CA THR A 128 -0.14 -10.97 8.35
C THR A 128 -0.59 -12.32 7.80
N ARG A 129 0.37 -13.16 7.36
CA ARG A 129 0.07 -14.50 6.84
C ARG A 129 -0.58 -15.39 7.90
N GLU A 130 -0.25 -15.21 9.18
CA GLU A 130 -0.88 -15.89 10.31
C GLU A 130 -2.34 -15.50 10.44
N GLN A 131 -2.64 -14.19 10.39
CA GLN A 131 -4.00 -13.68 10.46
C GLN A 131 -4.84 -14.16 9.26
N ALA A 132 -4.26 -14.12 8.06
CA ALA A 132 -4.91 -14.61 6.86
C ALA A 132 -5.19 -16.12 6.93
N ALA A 133 -4.22 -16.91 7.41
CA ALA A 133 -4.39 -18.35 7.60
C ALA A 133 -5.55 -18.65 8.57
N ALA A 134 -5.59 -17.96 9.72
CA ALA A 134 -6.65 -18.14 10.70
C ALA A 134 -8.04 -17.83 10.11
N GLU A 135 -8.18 -16.75 9.35
CA GLU A 135 -9.47 -16.34 8.78
C GLU A 135 -9.95 -17.20 7.61
N VAL A 136 -9.02 -17.82 6.89
CA VAL A 136 -9.31 -18.76 5.80
C VAL A 136 -9.55 -20.18 6.33
N GLY A 137 -9.20 -20.45 7.59
CA GLY A 137 -9.33 -21.76 8.23
C GLY A 137 -8.15 -22.70 7.93
N PHE A 138 -6.97 -22.15 7.65
CA PHE A 138 -5.74 -22.93 7.55
C PHE A 138 -5.12 -23.17 8.93
N ALA A 139 -4.63 -24.39 9.15
CA ALA A 139 -4.01 -24.77 10.42
C ALA A 139 -2.66 -24.08 10.67
N GLN A 140 -1.96 -23.62 9.63
CA GLN A 140 -0.61 -23.07 9.73
C GLN A 140 -0.40 -21.93 8.73
N ALA A 141 0.35 -20.89 9.15
CA ALA A 141 0.66 -19.71 8.34
C ALA A 141 1.35 -20.03 7.01
N HIS A 142 2.26 -21.00 6.99
CA HIS A 142 2.96 -21.42 5.77
C HIS A 142 1.98 -21.93 4.68
N THR A 143 0.80 -22.43 5.07
CA THR A 143 -0.24 -22.85 4.13
C THR A 143 -0.80 -21.65 3.38
N ALA A 144 -0.97 -20.51 4.05
CA ALA A 144 -1.39 -19.26 3.41
C ALA A 144 -0.32 -18.74 2.44
N SER A 145 0.97 -18.80 2.81
CA SER A 145 2.05 -18.39 1.90
C SER A 145 2.11 -19.24 0.63
N ARG A 146 1.96 -20.57 0.78
CA ARG A 146 1.86 -21.47 -0.36
C ARG A 146 0.61 -21.19 -1.20
N ALA A 147 -0.53 -20.93 -0.56
CA ALA A 147 -1.78 -20.57 -1.26
C ALA A 147 -1.62 -19.29 -2.08
N ILE A 148 -0.93 -18.28 -1.55
CA ILE A 148 -0.61 -17.03 -2.26
C ILE A 148 0.28 -17.32 -3.46
N THR A 149 1.37 -18.08 -3.27
CA THR A 149 2.31 -18.41 -4.35
C THR A 149 1.60 -19.11 -5.51
N VAL A 150 0.83 -20.15 -5.21
CA VAL A 150 0.06 -20.89 -6.23
C VAL A 150 -1.05 -20.01 -6.82
N GLY A 151 -1.62 -19.08 -6.04
CA GLY A 151 -2.59 -18.11 -6.54
C GLY A 151 -1.99 -17.16 -7.57
N PHE A 152 -0.77 -16.65 -7.34
CA PHE A 152 -0.07 -15.81 -8.32
C PHE A 152 0.32 -16.58 -9.59
N GLU A 153 0.71 -17.84 -9.46
CA GLU A 153 0.96 -18.70 -10.62
C GLU A 153 -0.31 -18.87 -11.47
N ALA A 154 -1.45 -19.17 -10.84
CA ALA A 154 -2.73 -19.31 -11.53
C ALA A 154 -3.22 -17.98 -12.15
N LEU A 155 -3.02 -16.85 -11.47
CA LEU A 155 -3.33 -15.53 -12.02
C LEU A 155 -2.45 -15.22 -13.24
N ALA A 156 -1.17 -15.60 -13.21
CA ALA A 156 -0.29 -15.39 -14.35
C ALA A 156 -0.75 -16.16 -15.60
N GLU A 157 -1.30 -17.38 -15.42
CA GLU A 157 -1.90 -18.14 -16.52
C GLU A 157 -3.16 -17.46 -17.09
N ILE A 158 -4.03 -16.92 -16.22
CA ILE A 158 -5.24 -16.20 -16.64
C ILE A 158 -4.89 -14.88 -17.35
N TRP A 159 -3.86 -14.19 -16.85
CA TRP A 159 -3.37 -12.93 -17.41
C TRP A 159 -2.88 -13.10 -18.86
N GLU A 160 -2.38 -14.27 -19.27
CA GLU A 160 -2.05 -14.53 -20.69
C GLU A 160 -3.28 -14.59 -21.59
N ALA A 161 -4.41 -15.09 -21.07
CA ALA A 161 -5.63 -15.29 -21.83
C ALA A 161 -6.50 -14.03 -21.92
N THR A 162 -6.18 -13.00 -21.15
CA THR A 162 -6.94 -11.76 -21.08
C THR A 162 -5.98 -10.58 -21.22
N PRO A 163 -6.06 -9.77 -22.28
CA PRO A 163 -5.31 -8.53 -22.36
C PRO A 163 -5.95 -7.56 -21.37
N PHE A 164 -5.70 -7.75 -20.08
CA PHE A 164 -5.98 -6.73 -19.09
C PHE A 164 -5.07 -5.56 -19.45
N CYS A 165 -5.76 -4.51 -19.91
CA CYS A 165 -5.30 -3.20 -20.33
C CYS A 165 -3.86 -2.90 -19.95
N ASP A 166 -3.08 -2.43 -20.92
CA ASP A 166 -1.84 -1.66 -20.77
C ASP A 166 -1.84 -0.91 -19.43
N PHE A 167 -1.31 -1.54 -18.38
CA PHE A 167 -1.14 -0.90 -17.09
C PHE A 167 0.08 -0.04 -17.29
N ASP A 168 -0.18 1.19 -17.72
CA ASP A 168 0.77 2.21 -18.16
C ASP A 168 2.12 2.03 -17.46
N GLU A 169 3.13 1.68 -18.26
CA GLU A 169 4.52 1.61 -17.85
C GLU A 169 5.10 3.03 -17.74
N SER A 170 4.31 3.99 -17.25
CA SER A 170 4.65 5.40 -17.15
C SER A 170 3.91 6.07 -15.98
N ALA A 171 4.57 6.07 -14.82
CA ALA A 171 4.60 7.17 -13.87
C ALA A 171 5.77 6.98 -12.89
#